data_AF-A0A1V2QEB7-F1
#
_entry.id   AF-A0A1V2QEB7-F1
#
_cell.length_a   1.000
_cell.length_b   1.000
_cell.length_c   1.000
_cell.angle_alpha   90.00
_cell.angle_beta   90.00
_cell.angle_gamma   90.00
#
_symmetry.space_group_name_H-M   'P 1'
#
loop_
_entity.id
_entity.type
_entity.pdbx_description
1 polymer ?
#
loop_
_entity_poly.entity_id
_entity_poly.type
_entity_poly.pdbx_seq_one_letter_code
_entity_poly.pdbx_strand_id
1 'polypeptide(L)'
;MTLPHGSDDDQAADRYINAALRSRDAEAWRLLASDAYVEQTDRVLRAMLDRIAVARAHRTAERATARVRAQAGEITQAEYQRDAAEDATRATKTAHFETLVREHHRLIAPAARRLRGDDVRDELTDLVLALGSAIDAHRAATLVDGSEPTAADRALWARLTTLDVPGIADGEERTSLEELVKRHGARQDDLGRVLAGIILDVAGDATSVPRAALLTAWKKAITPTVATEQKTEFAAKGKGSLVTEKLRKTMGHLERKGLVKRSGPQDGQRLDVLDRPGLEELAGGQAP
;
A
#
# COMPACT_ATOMS: atom_id res chain seq x y z
N MET A 1 11.08 25.58 22.20
CA MET A 1 11.41 26.35 20.97
C MET A 1 10.39 26.00 19.91
N THR A 2 10.03 26.97 19.07
CA THR A 2 9.06 26.81 17.97
C THR A 2 9.78 26.92 16.63
N LEU A 3 9.29 26.23 15.61
CA LEU A 3 9.81 26.41 14.26
C LEU A 3 9.47 27.83 13.75
N PRO A 4 10.26 28.40 12.83
CA PRO A 4 10.04 29.76 12.32
C PRO A 4 8.86 29.85 11.32
N HIS A 5 8.03 28.81 11.23
CA HIS A 5 6.89 28.71 10.30
C HIS A 5 5.71 28.00 10.98
N GLY A 6 4.51 28.26 10.44
CA GLY A 6 3.29 27.57 10.86
C GLY A 6 3.20 26.17 10.27
N SER A 7 2.43 25.29 10.93
CA SER A 7 2.23 23.88 10.57
C SER A 7 1.53 23.65 9.21
N ASP A 8 0.97 24.71 8.61
CA ASP A 8 0.26 24.66 7.32
C ASP A 8 1.02 25.36 6.18
N ASP A 9 2.18 25.99 6.46
CA ASP A 9 3.00 26.67 5.45
C ASP A 9 4.05 25.72 4.85
N ASP A 10 3.61 24.86 3.94
CA ASP A 10 4.47 23.86 3.27
C ASP A 10 5.62 24.51 2.47
N GLN A 11 5.47 25.76 2.03
CA GLN A 11 6.50 26.47 1.28
C GLN A 11 7.62 26.98 2.19
N ALA A 12 7.28 27.50 3.38
CA ALA A 12 8.27 27.85 4.39
C ALA A 12 8.93 26.60 4.99
N ALA A 13 8.16 25.52 5.20
CA ALA A 13 8.68 24.24 5.65
C ALA A 13 9.68 23.65 4.64
N ASP A 14 9.41 23.73 3.33
CA ASP A 14 10.35 23.31 2.28
C ASP A 14 11.71 24.01 2.39
N ARG A 15 11.70 25.35 2.49
CA ARG A 15 12.93 26.14 2.63
C ARG A 15 13.69 25.77 3.90
N TYR A 16 12.98 25.62 5.02
CA TYR A 16 13.58 25.30 6.30
C TYR A 16 14.16 23.88 6.35
N ILE A 17 13.41 22.86 5.87
CA ILE A 17 13.87 21.47 5.78
C ILE A 17 15.09 21.37 4.87
N ASN A 18 15.11 22.11 3.75
CA ASN A 18 16.26 22.15 2.85
C ASN A 18 17.50 22.76 3.52
N ALA A 19 17.34 23.74 4.42
CA ALA A 19 18.44 24.25 5.23
C ALA A 19 18.89 23.23 6.29
N ALA A 20 17.94 22.60 6.99
CA ALA A 20 18.20 21.58 8.03
C ALA A 20 18.91 20.33 7.49
N LEU A 21 18.57 19.91 6.27
CA LEU A 21 19.25 18.81 5.55
C LEU A 21 20.74 19.11 5.30
N ARG A 22 21.10 20.39 5.15
CA ARG A 22 22.50 20.81 4.91
C ARG A 22 23.28 21.04 6.20
N SER A 23 22.64 21.59 7.24
CA SER A 23 23.30 21.87 8.52
C SER A 23 23.44 20.65 9.43
N ARG A 24 22.62 19.60 9.23
CA ARG A 24 22.54 18.41 10.09
C ARG A 24 22.27 18.75 11.58
N ASP A 25 21.58 19.84 11.82
CA ASP A 25 21.24 20.29 13.17
C ASP A 25 20.24 19.32 13.84
N ALA A 26 20.72 18.61 14.86
CA ALA A 26 19.93 17.62 15.60
C ALA A 26 18.74 18.24 16.35
N GLU A 27 18.85 19.51 16.76
CA GLU A 27 17.75 20.20 17.45
C GLU A 27 16.65 20.59 16.46
N ALA A 28 17.02 21.08 15.27
CA ALA A 28 16.07 21.33 14.18
C ALA A 28 15.30 20.07 13.79
N TRP A 29 15.99 18.92 13.67
CA TRP A 29 15.33 17.65 13.36
C TRP A 29 14.43 17.14 14.49
N ARG A 30 14.77 17.40 15.75
CA ARG A 30 13.89 17.08 16.88
C ARG A 30 12.59 17.88 16.82
N LEU A 31 12.65 19.16 16.44
CA LEU A 31 11.47 20.01 16.27
C LEU A 31 10.63 19.60 15.05
N LEU A 32 11.26 19.30 13.92
CA LEU A 32 10.59 18.78 12.72
C LEU A 32 9.91 17.42 12.93
N ALA A 33 10.45 16.60 13.85
CA ALA A 33 9.88 15.32 14.23
C ALA A 33 8.80 15.42 15.32
N SER A 34 8.52 16.61 15.85
CA SER A 34 7.47 16.78 16.87
C SER A 34 6.08 16.62 16.29
N ASP A 35 5.12 16.22 17.12
CA ASP A 35 3.73 15.98 16.70
C ASP A 35 3.10 17.19 15.98
N ALA A 36 3.50 18.41 16.34
CA ALA A 36 2.99 19.61 15.69
C ALA A 36 3.42 19.76 14.20
N TYR A 37 4.50 19.11 13.77
CA TYR A 37 5.14 19.35 12.47
C TYR A 37 5.52 18.09 11.69
N VAL A 38 5.41 16.91 12.29
CA VAL A 38 5.89 15.64 11.71
C VAL A 38 5.16 15.26 10.42
N GLU A 39 3.86 15.57 10.31
CA GLU A 39 3.08 15.30 9.10
C GLU A 39 3.41 16.24 7.94
N GLN A 40 3.60 17.52 8.24
CA GLN A 40 4.07 18.52 7.29
C GLN A 40 5.47 18.14 6.79
N THR A 41 6.35 17.74 7.71
CA THR A 41 7.70 17.30 7.39
C THR A 41 7.71 16.06 6.47
N ASP A 42 6.90 15.04 6.74
CA ASP A 42 6.73 13.87 5.86
C ASP A 42 6.27 14.27 4.46
N ARG A 43 5.23 15.11 4.36
CA ARG A 43 4.68 15.59 3.09
C ARG A 43 5.71 16.36 2.27
N VAL A 44 6.47 17.26 2.90
CA VAL A 44 7.52 18.05 2.24
C VAL A 44 8.67 17.16 1.76
N LEU A 45 9.13 16.20 2.57
CA LEU A 45 10.18 15.26 2.17
C LEU A 45 9.76 14.40 0.97
N ARG A 46 8.50 13.96 0.92
CA ARG A 46 7.94 13.26 -0.25
C ARG A 46 7.92 14.16 -1.48
N ALA A 47 7.43 15.39 -1.35
CA ALA A 47 7.43 16.35 -2.46
C ALA A 47 8.84 16.66 -2.98
N MET A 48 9.86 16.71 -2.11
CA MET A 48 11.26 16.82 -2.51
C MET A 48 11.71 15.61 -3.34
N LEU A 49 11.40 14.39 -2.91
CA LEU A 49 11.72 13.16 -3.66
C LEU A 49 11.03 13.12 -5.03
N ASP A 50 9.77 13.53 -5.09
CA ASP A 50 9.00 13.58 -6.35
C ASP A 50 9.60 14.59 -7.34
N ARG A 51 9.97 15.79 -6.88
CA ARG A 51 10.66 16.78 -7.73
C ARG A 51 12.01 16.27 -8.22
N ILE A 52 12.76 15.54 -7.39
CA ILE A 52 14.02 14.91 -7.82
C ILE A 52 13.76 13.87 -8.92
N ALA A 53 12.72 13.05 -8.78
CA ALA A 53 12.33 12.06 -9.77
C ALA A 53 11.91 12.71 -11.10
N VAL A 54 11.07 13.75 -11.06
CA VAL A 54 10.66 14.53 -12.24
C VAL A 54 11.86 15.19 -12.91
N ALA A 55 12.76 15.83 -12.14
CA ALA A 55 13.95 16.46 -12.69
C ALA A 55 14.94 15.44 -13.31
N ARG A 56 14.99 14.21 -12.78
CA ARG A 56 15.76 13.12 -13.41
C ARG A 56 15.14 12.69 -14.73
N ALA A 57 13.82 12.53 -14.80
CA ALA A 57 13.12 12.19 -16.03
C ALA A 57 13.32 13.26 -17.11
N HIS A 58 13.15 14.53 -16.75
CA HIS A 58 13.39 15.67 -17.64
C HIS A 58 14.82 15.68 -18.20
N ARG A 59 15.83 15.59 -17.34
CA ARG A 59 17.25 15.55 -17.77
C ARG A 59 17.55 14.36 -18.68
N THR A 60 16.92 13.22 -18.44
CA THR A 60 17.08 12.04 -19.30
C THR A 60 16.55 12.32 -20.70
N ALA A 61 15.40 12.99 -20.81
CA ALA A 61 14.82 13.42 -22.07
C ALA A 61 15.68 14.51 -22.76
N GLU A 62 16.17 15.51 -22.03
CA GLU A 62 17.06 16.54 -22.57
C GLU A 62 18.34 15.95 -23.15
N ARG A 63 18.98 15.01 -22.44
CA ARG A 63 20.18 14.30 -22.92
C ARG A 63 19.90 13.47 -24.17
N ALA A 64 18.74 12.83 -24.24
CA ALA A 64 18.33 12.09 -25.44
C ALA A 64 18.20 13.05 -26.63
N THR A 65 17.55 14.20 -26.44
CA THR A 65 17.42 15.25 -27.46
C THR A 65 18.78 15.81 -27.88
N ALA A 66 19.65 16.17 -26.93
CA ALA A 66 20.98 16.70 -27.22
C ALA A 66 21.85 15.69 -28.00
N ARG A 67 21.74 14.39 -27.68
CA ARG A 67 22.41 13.32 -28.42
C ARG A 67 21.94 13.27 -29.88
N VAL A 68 20.63 13.39 -30.12
CA VAL A 68 20.07 13.41 -31.48
C VAL A 68 20.56 14.64 -32.25
N ARG A 69 20.57 15.83 -31.62
CA ARG A 69 21.08 17.07 -32.25
C ARG A 69 22.56 16.98 -32.62
N ALA A 70 23.39 16.40 -31.75
CA ALA A 70 24.80 16.17 -32.04
C ALA A 70 24.99 15.20 -33.23
N GLN A 71 24.20 14.14 -33.30
CA GLN A 71 24.22 13.19 -34.42
C GLN A 71 23.75 13.81 -35.73
N ALA A 72 22.80 14.75 -35.67
CA ALA A 72 22.33 15.52 -36.82
C ALA A 72 23.29 16.65 -37.24
N GLY A 73 24.36 16.90 -36.47
CA GLY A 73 25.31 17.98 -36.73
C GLY A 73 24.77 19.38 -36.41
N GLU A 74 23.64 19.48 -35.70
CA GLU A 74 23.03 20.75 -35.29
C GLU A 74 23.82 21.43 -34.16
N ILE A 75 24.54 20.64 -33.36
CA ILE A 75 25.50 21.09 -32.35
C ILE A 75 26.82 20.35 -32.54
N THR A 76 27.92 20.98 -32.14
CA THR A 76 29.24 20.35 -32.22
C THR A 76 29.42 19.28 -31.15
N GLN A 77 30.28 18.30 -31.41
CA GLN A 77 30.62 17.26 -30.43
C GLN A 77 31.24 17.85 -29.14
N ALA A 78 31.96 18.97 -29.26
CA ALA A 78 32.55 19.66 -28.12
C ALA A 78 31.48 20.33 -27.23
N GLU A 79 30.43 20.90 -27.83
CA GLU A 79 29.28 21.43 -27.09
C GLU A 79 28.51 20.33 -26.37
N TYR A 80 28.21 19.21 -27.05
CA TYR A 80 27.58 18.05 -26.43
C TYR A 80 28.36 17.51 -25.22
N GLN A 81 29.70 17.40 -25.34
CA GLN A 81 30.54 16.93 -24.24
C GLN A 81 30.56 17.90 -23.05
N ARG A 82 30.54 19.21 -23.31
CA ARG A 82 30.46 20.24 -22.26
C ARG A 82 29.14 20.11 -21.50
N ASP A 83 28.02 20.04 -22.21
CA ASP A 83 26.68 19.91 -21.61
C ASP A 83 26.57 18.60 -20.80
N ALA A 84 27.08 17.50 -21.34
CA ALA A 84 27.09 16.21 -20.65
C ALA A 84 27.92 16.24 -19.35
N ALA A 85 29.05 16.94 -19.34
CA ALA A 85 29.91 17.10 -18.16
C ALA A 85 29.27 17.99 -17.08
N GLU A 86 28.62 19.08 -17.48
CA GLU A 86 27.85 19.92 -16.57
C GLU A 86 26.70 19.15 -15.92
N ASP A 87 25.97 18.37 -16.73
CA ASP A 87 24.89 17.53 -16.23
C ASP A 87 25.39 16.43 -15.29
N ALA A 88 26.54 15.82 -15.57
CA ALA A 88 27.13 14.80 -14.70
C ALA A 88 27.44 15.40 -13.31
N THR A 89 27.96 16.61 -13.26
CA THR A 89 28.22 17.34 -12.01
C THR A 89 26.92 17.63 -11.25
N ARG A 90 25.87 18.07 -11.96
CA ARG A 90 24.53 18.30 -11.37
C ARG A 90 23.92 16.99 -10.86
N ALA A 91 24.07 15.89 -11.59
CA ALA A 91 23.53 14.58 -11.23
C ALA A 91 24.16 14.05 -9.93
N THR A 92 25.47 14.17 -9.77
CA THR A 92 26.17 13.79 -8.53
C THR A 92 25.67 14.59 -7.33
N LYS A 93 25.53 15.92 -7.47
CA LYS A 93 24.98 16.77 -6.41
C LYS A 93 23.53 16.39 -6.05
N THR A 94 22.70 16.10 -7.06
CA THR A 94 21.32 15.65 -6.83
C THR A 94 21.28 14.29 -6.12
N ALA A 95 22.11 13.33 -6.51
CA ALA A 95 22.14 12.00 -5.90
C ALA A 95 22.56 12.05 -4.42
N HIS A 96 23.53 12.90 -4.09
CA HIS A 96 23.92 13.13 -2.69
C HIS A 96 22.77 13.74 -1.88
N PHE A 97 22.12 14.77 -2.42
CA PHE A 97 20.96 15.39 -1.78
C PHE A 97 19.78 14.40 -1.61
N GLU A 98 19.47 13.60 -2.63
CA GLU A 98 18.43 12.57 -2.55
C GLU A 98 18.73 11.54 -1.45
N THR A 99 20.00 11.16 -1.29
CA THR A 99 20.40 10.24 -0.22
C THR A 99 20.07 10.82 1.16
N LEU A 100 20.38 12.10 1.39
CA LEU A 100 20.04 12.79 2.64
C LEU A 100 18.52 12.88 2.85
N VAL A 101 17.76 13.22 1.81
CA VAL A 101 16.29 13.28 1.89
C VAL A 101 15.70 11.91 2.23
N ARG A 102 16.19 10.83 1.60
CA ARG A 102 15.73 9.46 1.87
C ARG A 102 16.07 9.01 3.29
N GLU A 103 17.25 9.36 3.79
CA GLU A 103 17.67 9.05 5.15
C GLU A 103 16.73 9.67 6.18
N HIS A 104 16.47 10.98 6.07
CA HIS A 104 15.59 11.67 6.99
C HIS A 104 14.11 11.28 6.82
N HIS A 105 13.66 11.02 5.60
CA HIS A 105 12.31 10.49 5.37
C HIS A 105 12.11 9.14 6.06
N ARG A 106 13.11 8.24 6.09
CA ARG A 106 13.03 6.97 6.83
C ARG A 106 12.84 7.18 8.34
N LEU A 107 13.36 8.27 8.90
CA LEU A 107 13.24 8.60 10.33
C LEU A 107 11.90 9.27 10.66
N ILE A 108 11.40 10.13 9.77
CA ILE A 108 10.16 10.90 9.96
C ILE A 108 8.90 10.09 9.62
N ALA A 109 8.93 9.27 8.56
CA ALA A 109 7.76 8.56 8.07
C ALA A 109 7.09 7.63 9.13
N PRO A 110 7.82 6.92 10.02
CA PRO A 110 7.20 6.15 11.09
C PRO A 110 6.51 7.01 12.17
N ALA A 111 7.00 8.23 12.41
CA ALA A 111 6.40 9.15 13.38
C ALA A 111 5.17 9.85 12.80
N ALA A 112 5.22 10.26 11.52
CA ALA A 112 4.07 10.78 10.80
C ALA A 112 2.94 9.75 10.67
N ARG A 113 3.27 8.47 10.40
CA ARG A 113 2.27 7.39 10.39
C ARG A 113 1.60 7.19 11.74
N ARG A 114 2.38 7.24 12.83
CA ARG A 114 1.85 7.18 14.20
C ARG A 114 0.89 8.33 14.51
N LEU A 115 1.21 9.56 14.10
CA LEU A 115 0.37 10.73 14.37
C LEU A 115 -0.94 10.73 13.56
N ARG A 116 -0.89 10.32 12.28
CA ARG A 116 -2.07 10.22 11.41
C ARG A 116 -3.11 9.20 11.90
N GLY A 117 -2.77 8.39 12.91
CA GLY A 117 -3.56 7.23 13.31
C GLY A 117 -3.60 6.15 12.22
N ASP A 118 -2.71 6.23 11.23
CA ASP A 118 -2.58 5.25 10.17
C ASP A 118 -1.80 4.04 10.70
N ASP A 119 -2.57 3.02 11.11
CA ASP A 119 -2.28 1.60 10.94
C ASP A 119 -1.29 0.89 11.89
N VAL A 120 -0.96 1.35 13.10
CA VAL A 120 -0.29 0.39 14.03
C VAL A 120 -1.27 -0.73 14.44
N ARG A 121 -2.52 -0.37 14.78
CA ARG A 121 -3.54 -1.37 15.12
C ARG A 121 -3.90 -2.21 13.92
N ASP A 122 -4.14 -1.60 12.76
CA ASP A 122 -4.55 -2.32 11.55
C ASP A 122 -3.39 -3.18 10.99
N GLU A 123 -2.14 -2.69 10.99
CA GLU A 123 -0.98 -3.47 10.54
C GLU A 123 -0.63 -4.60 11.54
N LEU A 124 -0.73 -4.35 12.86
CA LEU A 124 -0.59 -5.43 13.84
C LEU A 124 -1.73 -6.43 13.72
N THR A 125 -2.95 -5.99 13.47
CA THR A 125 -4.10 -6.86 13.25
C THR A 125 -3.91 -7.70 12.00
N ASP A 126 -3.45 -7.10 10.90
CA ASP A 126 -3.15 -7.80 9.65
C ASP A 126 -2.00 -8.81 9.85
N LEU A 127 -0.96 -8.47 10.63
CA LEU A 127 0.13 -9.40 11.00
C LEU A 127 -0.35 -10.55 11.89
N VAL A 128 -1.19 -10.26 12.87
CA VAL A 128 -1.80 -11.25 13.76
C VAL A 128 -2.69 -12.20 12.97
N LEU A 129 -3.51 -11.68 12.05
CA LEU A 129 -4.31 -12.47 11.12
C LEU A 129 -3.45 -13.33 10.20
N ALA A 130 -2.39 -12.77 9.61
CA ALA A 130 -1.47 -13.52 8.75
C ALA A 130 -0.77 -14.65 9.51
N LEU A 131 -0.34 -14.39 10.74
CA LEU A 131 0.26 -15.40 11.63
C LEU A 131 -0.73 -16.53 11.93
N GLY A 132 -1.96 -16.18 12.30
CA GLY A 132 -3.02 -17.16 12.57
C GLY A 132 -3.36 -18.00 11.35
N SER A 133 -3.60 -17.38 10.18
CA SER A 133 -3.84 -18.10 8.92
C SER A 133 -2.70 -19.02 8.51
N ALA A 134 -1.44 -18.59 8.68
CA ALA A 134 -0.28 -19.40 8.35
C ALA A 134 -0.18 -20.66 9.23
N ILE A 135 -0.56 -20.55 10.50
CA ILE A 135 -0.51 -21.67 11.44
C ILE A 135 -1.69 -22.62 11.23
N ASP A 136 -2.88 -22.12 10.88
CA ASP A 136 -3.99 -22.96 10.44
C ASP A 136 -3.62 -23.75 9.18
N ALA A 137 -2.96 -23.11 8.21
CA ALA A 137 -2.44 -23.79 7.02
C ALA A 137 -1.38 -24.86 7.37
N HIS A 138 -0.45 -24.56 8.28
CA HIS A 138 0.54 -25.53 8.79
C HIS A 138 -0.13 -26.72 9.48
N ARG A 139 -1.14 -26.47 10.32
CA ARG A 139 -1.91 -27.50 11.02
C ARG A 139 -2.66 -28.39 10.04
N ALA A 140 -3.32 -27.80 9.05
CA ALA A 140 -4.02 -28.54 8.00
C ALA A 140 -3.05 -29.42 7.21
N ALA A 141 -1.92 -28.88 6.74
CA ALA A 141 -0.90 -29.64 6.00
C ALA A 141 -0.34 -30.81 6.83
N THR A 142 0.01 -30.56 8.09
CA THR A 142 0.55 -31.58 9.00
C THR A 142 -0.42 -32.75 9.20
N LEU A 143 -1.72 -32.46 9.32
CA LEU A 143 -2.76 -33.47 9.56
C LEU A 143 -3.18 -34.20 8.28
N VAL A 144 -3.15 -33.54 7.13
CA VAL A 144 -3.49 -34.14 5.82
C VAL A 144 -2.48 -35.20 5.42
N ASP A 145 -1.19 -34.99 5.71
CA ASP A 145 -0.12 -35.95 5.39
C ASP A 145 -0.07 -37.15 6.36
N GLY A 146 -1.03 -37.28 7.27
CA GLY A 146 -1.10 -38.40 8.25
C GLY A 146 0.08 -38.44 9.22
N SER A 147 0.88 -37.37 9.27
CA SER A 147 2.07 -37.27 10.11
C SER A 147 1.68 -36.90 11.54
N GLU A 148 2.25 -37.58 12.53
CA GLU A 148 2.02 -37.18 13.92
C GLU A 148 2.66 -35.81 14.19
N PRO A 149 1.90 -34.85 14.78
CA PRO A 149 2.45 -33.56 15.15
C PRO A 149 3.60 -33.71 16.14
N THR A 150 4.71 -33.01 15.88
CA THR A 150 5.84 -33.00 16.81
C THR A 150 5.46 -32.31 18.12
N ALA A 151 6.28 -32.49 19.17
CA ALA A 151 6.09 -31.76 20.42
C ALA A 151 6.14 -30.23 20.22
N ALA A 152 6.93 -29.75 19.25
CA ALA A 152 7.03 -28.34 18.91
C ALA A 152 5.74 -27.84 18.23
N ASP A 153 5.16 -28.62 17.31
CA ASP A 153 3.88 -28.29 16.66
C ASP A 153 2.76 -28.18 17.69
N ARG A 154 2.65 -29.18 18.59
CA ARG A 154 1.65 -29.17 19.66
C ARG A 154 1.82 -27.98 20.62
N ALA A 155 3.06 -27.64 20.98
CA ALA A 155 3.34 -26.50 21.84
C ALA A 155 3.04 -25.15 21.17
N LEU A 156 3.29 -25.04 19.86
CA LEU A 156 2.92 -23.87 19.06
C LEU A 156 1.40 -23.69 19.02
N TRP A 157 0.65 -24.74 18.66
CA TRP A 157 -0.81 -24.71 18.59
C TRP A 157 -1.45 -24.41 19.95
N ALA A 158 -0.94 -25.01 21.03
CA ALA A 158 -1.42 -24.75 22.38
C ALA A 158 -1.17 -23.32 22.85
N ARG A 159 -0.10 -22.67 22.41
CA ARG A 159 0.13 -21.23 22.72
C ARG A 159 -0.85 -20.32 21.99
N LEU A 160 -1.25 -20.68 20.77
CA LEU A 160 -2.12 -19.85 19.93
C LEU A 160 -3.59 -19.93 20.31
N THR A 161 -4.06 -21.11 20.72
CA THR A 161 -5.42 -21.27 21.28
C THR A 161 -5.64 -20.37 22.49
N THR A 162 -4.57 -20.05 23.22
CA THR A 162 -4.60 -19.15 24.39
C THR A 162 -4.27 -17.69 24.08
N LEU A 163 -3.93 -17.36 22.83
CA LEU A 163 -3.55 -16.00 22.47
C LEU A 163 -4.79 -15.11 22.37
N ASP A 164 -4.90 -14.20 23.32
CA ASP A 164 -6.00 -13.25 23.42
C ASP A 164 -5.63 -11.92 22.74
N VAL A 165 -6.45 -11.51 21.77
CA VAL A 165 -6.20 -10.40 20.85
C VAL A 165 -7.35 -9.40 20.84
N PRO A 166 -7.10 -8.10 20.56
CA PRO A 166 -8.17 -7.12 20.46
C PRO A 166 -9.16 -7.47 19.33
N GLY A 167 -10.44 -7.13 19.52
CA GLY A 167 -11.44 -7.17 18.44
C GLY A 167 -11.11 -6.20 17.30
N ILE A 168 -11.68 -6.50 16.11
CA ILE A 168 -11.42 -5.80 14.84
C ILE A 168 -12.40 -4.67 14.58
N ALA A 169 -13.57 -4.69 15.21
CA ALA A 169 -14.51 -3.56 15.18
C ALA A 169 -14.44 -2.74 16.48
N ASP A 170 -14.75 -1.45 16.38
CA ASP A 170 -14.82 -0.60 17.56
C ASP A 170 -15.96 -1.05 18.47
N GLY A 171 -15.62 -1.26 19.75
CA GLY A 171 -16.53 -1.82 20.76
C GLY A 171 -16.54 -3.35 20.85
N GLU A 172 -15.80 -4.07 20.00
CA GLU A 172 -15.60 -5.51 20.20
C GLU A 172 -14.68 -5.79 21.39
N GLU A 173 -15.11 -6.73 22.24
CA GLU A 173 -14.28 -7.29 23.29
C GLU A 173 -13.08 -8.07 22.73
N ARG A 174 -12.13 -8.40 23.59
CA ARG A 174 -10.97 -9.23 23.24
C ARG A 174 -11.46 -10.65 22.88
N THR A 175 -10.76 -11.31 21.95
CA THR A 175 -11.13 -12.61 21.40
C THR A 175 -9.90 -13.49 21.23
N SER A 176 -10.07 -14.81 21.13
CA SER A 176 -8.97 -15.68 20.74
C SER A 176 -8.53 -15.44 19.30
N LEU A 177 -7.25 -15.68 19.00
CA LEU A 177 -6.70 -15.59 17.65
C LEU A 177 -7.43 -16.52 16.66
N GLU A 178 -7.72 -17.76 17.05
CA GLU A 178 -8.44 -18.71 16.19
C GLU A 178 -9.81 -18.18 15.77
N GLU A 179 -10.55 -17.62 16.72
CA GLU A 179 -11.87 -17.07 16.47
C GLU A 179 -11.78 -15.78 15.63
N LEU A 180 -10.75 -14.95 15.86
CA LEU A 180 -10.47 -13.78 15.02
C LEU A 180 -10.20 -14.17 13.56
N VAL A 181 -9.34 -15.16 13.33
CA VAL A 181 -9.00 -15.67 11.99
C VAL A 181 -10.23 -16.27 11.32
N LYS A 182 -11.02 -17.06 12.05
CA LYS A 182 -12.26 -17.67 11.54
C LYS A 182 -13.28 -16.63 11.10
N ARG A 183 -13.56 -15.62 11.94
CA ARG A 183 -14.46 -14.52 11.58
C ARG A 183 -13.93 -13.71 10.40
N HIS A 184 -12.63 -13.45 10.37
CA HIS A 184 -12.00 -12.72 9.27
C HIS A 184 -12.11 -13.48 7.95
N GLY A 185 -11.81 -14.79 7.96
CA GLY A 185 -11.93 -15.69 6.81
C GLY A 185 -13.37 -15.73 6.29
N ALA A 186 -14.36 -15.96 7.18
CA ALA A 186 -15.77 -15.96 6.82
C ALA A 186 -16.18 -14.64 6.14
N ARG A 187 -15.76 -13.50 6.70
CA ARG A 187 -16.06 -12.18 6.12
C ARG A 187 -15.39 -11.94 4.76
N GLN A 188 -14.16 -12.43 4.58
CA GLN A 188 -13.48 -12.38 3.28
C GLN A 188 -14.17 -13.27 2.25
N ASP A 189 -14.68 -14.43 2.67
CA ASP A 189 -15.40 -15.37 1.81
C ASP A 189 -16.80 -14.87 1.44
N ASP A 190 -17.52 -14.20 2.34
CA ASP A 190 -18.79 -13.56 2.03
C ASP A 190 -18.62 -12.47 0.96
N LEU A 191 -17.63 -11.60 1.14
CA LEU A 191 -17.30 -10.58 0.15
C LEU A 191 -16.76 -11.21 -1.14
N GLY A 192 -16.00 -12.29 -1.02
CA GLY A 192 -15.46 -13.08 -2.13
C GLY A 192 -16.57 -13.69 -2.98
N ARG A 193 -17.59 -14.27 -2.37
CA ARG A 193 -18.81 -14.79 -3.02
C ARG A 193 -19.52 -13.72 -3.82
N VAL A 194 -19.75 -12.56 -3.22
CA VAL A 194 -20.39 -11.43 -3.89
C VAL A 194 -19.56 -10.96 -5.10
N LEU A 195 -18.24 -10.85 -4.93
CA LEU A 195 -17.37 -10.44 -6.03
C LEU A 195 -17.28 -11.51 -7.13
N ALA A 196 -17.27 -12.80 -6.78
CA ALA A 196 -17.25 -13.90 -7.73
C ALA A 196 -18.50 -13.89 -8.62
N GLY A 197 -19.69 -13.73 -8.03
CA GLY A 197 -20.93 -13.57 -8.78
C GLY A 197 -20.88 -12.38 -9.75
N ILE A 198 -20.42 -11.21 -9.27
CA ILE A 198 -20.26 -10.02 -10.12
C ILE A 198 -19.27 -10.27 -11.26
N ILE A 199 -18.16 -10.98 -11.00
CA ILE A 199 -17.18 -11.29 -12.04
C ILE A 199 -17.81 -12.19 -13.10
N LEU A 200 -18.53 -13.24 -12.71
CA LEU A 200 -19.19 -14.15 -13.65
C LEU A 200 -20.24 -13.40 -14.50
N ASP A 201 -21.06 -12.55 -13.85
CA ASP A 201 -22.08 -11.75 -14.52
C ASP A 201 -21.48 -10.75 -15.53
N VAL A 202 -20.40 -10.06 -15.13
CA VAL A 202 -19.75 -9.03 -15.96
C VAL A 202 -18.86 -9.65 -17.04
N ALA A 203 -18.25 -10.80 -16.78
CA ALA A 203 -17.41 -11.50 -17.74
C ALA A 203 -18.22 -12.17 -18.84
N GLY A 204 -19.41 -12.69 -18.53
CA GLY A 204 -20.08 -13.64 -19.41
C GLY A 204 -19.12 -14.80 -19.70
N ASP A 205 -18.83 -15.07 -20.98
CA ASP A 205 -17.86 -16.08 -21.40
C ASP A 205 -16.42 -15.56 -21.55
N ALA A 206 -16.19 -14.26 -21.31
CA ALA A 206 -14.86 -13.68 -21.46
C ALA A 206 -13.87 -14.18 -20.40
N THR A 207 -12.59 -14.25 -20.76
CA THR A 207 -11.49 -14.63 -19.86
C THR A 207 -10.89 -13.46 -19.10
N SER A 208 -11.37 -12.23 -19.34
CA SER A 208 -10.83 -11.01 -18.73
C SER A 208 -11.86 -9.89 -18.69
N VAL A 209 -12.01 -9.24 -17.53
CA VAL A 209 -12.97 -8.14 -17.31
C VAL A 209 -12.27 -6.82 -16.96
N PRO A 210 -12.73 -5.68 -17.51
CA PRO A 210 -12.23 -4.38 -17.09
C PRO A 210 -12.61 -4.07 -15.63
N ARG A 211 -11.66 -3.57 -14.83
CA ARG A 211 -11.93 -3.17 -13.43
C ARG A 211 -13.03 -2.11 -13.33
N ALA A 212 -13.13 -1.21 -14.31
CA ALA A 212 -14.15 -0.18 -14.33
C ALA A 212 -15.58 -0.78 -14.39
N ALA A 213 -15.76 -1.89 -15.11
CA ALA A 213 -17.04 -2.58 -15.19
C ALA A 213 -17.40 -3.26 -13.85
N LEU A 214 -16.40 -3.89 -13.20
CA LEU A 214 -16.56 -4.48 -11.86
C LEU A 214 -16.89 -3.43 -10.79
N LEU A 215 -16.24 -2.26 -10.85
CA LEU A 215 -16.40 -1.20 -9.84
C LEU A 215 -17.84 -0.71 -9.76
N THR A 216 -18.53 -0.58 -10.89
CA THR A 216 -19.92 -0.11 -10.95
C THR A 216 -20.87 -1.13 -10.30
N ALA A 217 -20.77 -2.40 -10.70
CA ALA A 217 -21.58 -3.47 -10.13
C ALA A 217 -21.28 -3.67 -8.63
N TRP A 218 -20.01 -3.64 -8.24
CA TRP A 218 -19.57 -3.73 -6.84
C TRP A 218 -20.14 -2.60 -5.97
N LYS A 219 -20.07 -1.35 -6.44
CA LYS A 219 -20.64 -0.22 -5.71
C LYS A 219 -22.13 -0.41 -5.47
N LYS A 220 -22.88 -0.89 -6.47
CA LYS A 220 -24.31 -1.17 -6.32
C LYS A 220 -24.59 -2.25 -5.26
N ALA A 221 -23.79 -3.31 -5.23
CA ALA A 221 -23.97 -4.43 -4.30
C ALA A 221 -23.53 -4.11 -2.86
N ILE A 222 -22.43 -3.40 -2.67
CA ILE A 222 -21.79 -3.21 -1.36
C ILE A 222 -22.16 -1.89 -0.69
N THR A 223 -22.55 -0.86 -1.44
CA THR A 223 -22.94 0.42 -0.81
C THR A 223 -24.09 0.27 0.20
N PRO A 224 -25.14 -0.56 -0.03
CA PRO A 224 -26.22 -0.76 0.94
C PRO A 224 -25.80 -1.50 2.22
N THR A 225 -24.72 -2.29 2.18
CA THR A 225 -24.27 -3.13 3.30
C THR A 225 -23.30 -2.43 4.22
N VAL A 226 -22.82 -1.24 3.84
CA VAL A 226 -21.88 -0.43 4.61
C VAL A 226 -22.63 0.72 5.28
N ALA A 227 -22.58 0.76 6.61
CA ALA A 227 -23.18 1.82 7.41
C ALA A 227 -22.65 3.20 7.01
N THR A 228 -23.51 4.23 7.12
CA THR A 228 -23.16 5.58 6.70
C THR A 228 -22.00 6.11 7.52
N GLU A 229 -22.01 5.86 8.82
CA GLU A 229 -21.01 6.25 9.81
C GLU A 229 -19.62 5.70 9.44
N GLN A 230 -19.56 4.44 9.01
CA GLN A 230 -18.31 3.80 8.56
C GLN A 230 -17.76 4.45 7.29
N LYS A 231 -18.64 4.90 6.37
CA LYS A 231 -18.21 5.62 5.16
C LYS A 231 -17.65 7.00 5.50
N THR A 232 -18.32 7.74 6.39
CA THR A 232 -17.88 9.07 6.82
C THR A 232 -16.58 9.01 7.61
N GLU A 233 -16.45 8.06 8.53
CA GLU A 233 -15.21 7.88 9.31
C GLU A 233 -14.04 7.51 8.40
N PHE A 234 -14.24 6.59 7.45
CA PHE A 234 -13.21 6.20 6.51
C PHE A 234 -12.82 7.34 5.56
N ALA A 235 -13.80 8.15 5.11
CA ALA A 235 -13.53 9.34 4.30
C ALA A 235 -12.80 10.43 5.10
N ALA A 236 -13.13 10.61 6.39
CA ALA A 236 -12.48 11.55 7.28
C ALA A 236 -11.00 11.21 7.52
N LYS A 237 -10.63 9.92 7.44
CA LYS A 237 -9.22 9.45 7.45
C LYS A 237 -8.46 9.76 6.15
N GLY A 238 -9.06 10.44 5.17
CA GLY A 238 -8.43 10.75 3.89
C GLY A 238 -8.21 9.54 2.96
N LYS A 239 -8.71 8.35 3.33
CA LYS A 239 -8.49 7.07 2.63
C LYS A 239 -9.38 6.88 1.38
N GLY A 240 -10.11 7.91 0.95
CA GLY A 240 -11.02 7.85 -0.20
C GLY A 240 -12.30 7.08 0.12
N SER A 241 -12.70 6.14 -0.74
CA SER A 241 -13.97 5.40 -0.60
C SER A 241 -13.77 4.01 0.02
N LEU A 242 -14.42 3.76 1.16
CA LEU A 242 -14.42 2.46 1.85
C LEU A 242 -14.90 1.32 0.94
N VAL A 243 -15.86 1.61 0.06
CA VAL A 243 -16.40 0.62 -0.90
C VAL A 243 -15.33 0.23 -1.93
N THR A 244 -14.54 1.19 -2.42
CA THR A 244 -13.42 0.92 -3.34
C THR A 244 -12.29 0.17 -2.64
N GLU A 245 -12.03 0.47 -1.36
CA GLU A 245 -11.04 -0.24 -0.56
C GLU A 245 -11.44 -1.71 -0.33
N LYS A 246 -12.71 -1.96 0.01
CA LYS A 246 -13.25 -3.32 0.11
C LYS A 246 -13.09 -4.09 -1.22
N LEU A 247 -13.36 -3.45 -2.37
CA LEU A 247 -13.14 -4.09 -3.69
C LEU A 247 -11.67 -4.51 -3.86
N ARG A 248 -10.73 -3.62 -3.53
CA ARG A 248 -9.29 -3.87 -3.65
C ARG A 248 -8.87 -5.07 -2.79
N LYS A 249 -9.31 -5.10 -1.52
CA LYS A 249 -9.01 -6.20 -0.59
C LYS A 249 -9.62 -7.52 -1.07
N THR A 250 -10.87 -7.52 -1.52
CA THR A 250 -11.56 -8.73 -2.02
C THR A 250 -10.94 -9.26 -3.31
N MET A 251 -10.53 -8.40 -4.25
CA MET A 251 -9.77 -8.86 -5.43
C MET A 251 -8.47 -9.55 -5.02
N GLY A 252 -7.72 -8.97 -4.07
CA GLY A 252 -6.51 -9.60 -3.54
C GLY A 252 -6.77 -10.95 -2.84
N HIS A 253 -7.95 -11.13 -2.24
CA HIS A 253 -8.38 -12.42 -1.68
C HIS A 253 -8.58 -13.48 -2.77
N LEU A 254 -9.34 -13.14 -3.83
CA LEU A 254 -9.55 -14.04 -4.96
C LEU A 254 -8.26 -14.38 -5.70
N GLU A 255 -7.31 -13.43 -5.79
CA GLU A 255 -5.96 -13.69 -6.33
C GLU A 255 -5.18 -14.71 -5.50
N ARG A 256 -5.23 -14.63 -4.17
CA ARG A 256 -4.57 -15.61 -3.28
C ARG A 256 -5.18 -17.00 -3.39
N LYS A 257 -6.50 -17.08 -3.66
CA LYS A 257 -7.18 -18.35 -3.96
C LYS A 257 -6.87 -18.87 -5.38
N GLY A 258 -6.12 -18.14 -6.19
CA GLY A 258 -5.76 -18.53 -7.55
C GLY A 258 -6.91 -18.42 -8.56
N LEU A 259 -8.01 -17.76 -8.20
CA LEU A 259 -9.23 -17.70 -9.02
C LEU A 259 -9.12 -16.63 -10.12
N VAL A 260 -8.40 -15.55 -9.83
CA VAL A 260 -8.24 -14.40 -10.72
C VAL A 260 -6.85 -13.79 -10.65
N LYS A 261 -6.51 -12.91 -11.60
CA LYS A 261 -5.25 -12.15 -11.60
C LYS A 261 -5.45 -10.75 -12.17
N ARG A 262 -4.94 -9.72 -11.49
CA ARG A 262 -4.88 -8.37 -12.06
C ARG A 262 -3.84 -8.28 -13.18
N SER A 263 -4.21 -7.66 -14.28
CA SER A 263 -3.33 -7.40 -15.43
C SER A 263 -3.53 -6.00 -15.99
N GLY A 264 -2.56 -5.51 -16.76
CA GLY A 264 -2.58 -4.20 -17.40
C GLY A 264 -2.14 -3.01 -16.53
N PRO A 265 -2.00 -1.82 -17.13
CA PRO A 265 -1.60 -0.58 -16.45
C PRO A 265 -2.72 -0.04 -15.55
N GLN A 266 -2.40 0.85 -14.61
CA GLN A 266 -3.31 1.34 -13.57
C GLN A 266 -4.62 1.96 -14.12
N ASP A 267 -4.53 2.71 -15.23
CA ASP A 267 -5.68 3.36 -15.88
C ASP A 267 -6.47 2.43 -16.82
N GLY A 268 -5.97 1.22 -17.06
CA GLY A 268 -6.58 0.19 -17.91
C GLY A 268 -6.66 -1.17 -17.23
N GLN A 269 -6.66 -1.20 -15.89
CA GLN A 269 -6.52 -2.43 -15.12
C GLN A 269 -7.66 -3.40 -15.44
N ARG A 270 -7.28 -4.65 -15.70
CA ARG A 270 -8.17 -5.78 -15.96
C ARG A 270 -8.01 -6.83 -14.88
N LEU A 271 -9.01 -7.71 -14.81
CA LEU A 271 -9.00 -8.89 -13.96
C LEU A 271 -9.20 -10.11 -14.87
N ASP A 272 -8.16 -10.92 -15.01
CA ASP A 272 -8.17 -12.15 -15.77
C ASP A 272 -8.73 -13.27 -14.89
N VAL A 273 -9.61 -14.09 -15.47
CA VAL A 273 -10.21 -15.26 -14.81
C VAL A 273 -9.28 -16.45 -15.02
N LEU A 274 -8.77 -17.01 -13.93
CA LEU A 274 -7.86 -18.16 -13.95
C LEU A 274 -8.60 -19.48 -13.73
N ASP A 275 -9.59 -19.48 -12.84
CA ASP A 275 -10.39 -20.66 -12.49
C ASP A 275 -11.87 -20.27 -12.41
N ARG A 276 -12.58 -20.51 -13.52
CA ARG A 276 -14.01 -20.22 -13.64
C ARG A 276 -14.87 -21.18 -12.80
N PRO A 277 -14.66 -22.51 -12.83
CA PRO A 277 -15.35 -23.43 -11.92
C PRO A 277 -15.21 -23.03 -10.45
N GLY A 278 -14.00 -22.65 -10.00
CA GLY A 278 -13.79 -22.20 -8.63
C GLY A 278 -14.51 -20.88 -8.29
N LEU A 279 -14.70 -19.98 -9.26
CA LEU A 279 -15.55 -18.80 -9.07
C LEU A 279 -17.03 -19.15 -8.99
N GLU A 280 -17.51 -20.09 -9.80
CA GLU A 280 -18.91 -20.56 -9.78
C GLU A 280 -19.24 -21.26 -8.46
N GLU A 281 -18.33 -22.09 -7.97
CA GLU A 281 -18.44 -22.76 -6.66
C GLU A 281 -18.47 -21.73 -5.52
N LEU A 282 -17.52 -20.79 -5.50
CA LEU A 282 -17.48 -19.73 -4.50
C LEU A 282 -18.72 -18.83 -4.53
N ALA A 283 -19.24 -18.53 -5.73
CA ALA A 283 -20.47 -17.75 -5.93
C ALA A 283 -21.73 -18.52 -5.50
N GLY A 284 -21.79 -19.82 -5.81
CA GLY A 284 -22.88 -20.73 -5.44
C GLY A 284 -22.92 -21.07 -3.95
N GLY A 285 -21.84 -20.79 -3.22
CA GLY A 285 -21.76 -21.00 -1.78
C GLY A 285 -21.61 -22.47 -1.37
N GLN A 286 -21.27 -23.34 -2.32
CA GLN A 286 -20.75 -24.66 -2.03
C GLN A 286 -19.25 -24.49 -1.78
N ALA A 287 -18.76 -24.86 -0.61
CA ALA A 287 -17.34 -25.13 -0.44
C ALA A 287 -17.08 -26.56 -0.93
N PRO A 288 -15.89 -26.87 -1.46
CA PRO A 288 -15.53 -28.25 -1.77
C PRO A 288 -15.54 -29.12 -0.52
#